data_AF-A0A3M0Y6Z0-F1
#
_entry.id   AF-A0A3M0Y6Z0-F1
#
_cell.length_a   1.000
_cell.length_b   1.000
_cell.length_c   1.000
_cell.angle_alpha   90.00
_cell.angle_beta   90.00
_cell.angle_gamma   90.00
#
_symmetry.space_group_name_H-M   'P 1'
#
loop_
_entity.id
_entity.type
_entity.pdbx_description
1 polymer ?
#
loop_
_entity_poly.entity_id
_entity_poly.type
_entity_poly.pdbx_seq_one_letter_code
_entity_poly.pdbx_strand_id
1 'polypeptide(L)'
;MPRIFAFGEGRTDQIVFEVLWEHSSASSAEGFQQFISVRGKDNFRSKIAETVRSELVPNREVRVLVFRDLDSGEDPSNIMQSFRDLVWELLDEWGLQPGLQALNSHPNVYVCTQPPSERTPGLRLVLHIADLDAVPDLPVQLLNHTTDAYLLAIGLTEPVLNRFANRIGSTPQSLSRLITNALPSAMTQENIVFDQDKDYLAAYLCAVRFWVVHRTEEQARLARIILKRALKYGQEDVRTVFRSWIAAIEEVSR
;
A
#
# COMPACT_ATOMS: atom_id res chain seq x y z
N MET A 1 -16.86 -6.19 19.25
CA MET A 1 -16.24 -6.23 17.90
C MET A 1 -14.74 -6.03 18.05
N PRO A 2 -13.93 -6.71 17.24
CA PRO A 2 -12.48 -6.54 17.27
C PRO A 2 -12.08 -5.15 16.75
N ARG A 3 -11.03 -4.56 17.34
CA ARG A 3 -10.42 -3.33 16.83
C ARG A 3 -9.40 -3.69 15.75
N ILE A 4 -9.47 -3.00 14.62
CA ILE A 4 -8.56 -3.21 13.48
C ILE A 4 -7.63 -1.99 13.35
N PHE A 5 -6.34 -2.20 13.52
CA PHE A 5 -5.32 -1.16 13.36
C PHE A 5 -4.58 -1.36 12.04
N ALA A 6 -4.70 -0.40 11.13
CA ALA A 6 -4.00 -0.42 9.85
C ALA A 6 -2.73 0.45 9.90
N PHE A 7 -1.61 -0.11 9.43
CA PHE A 7 -0.30 0.52 9.42
C PHE A 7 0.27 0.56 7.99
N GLY A 8 1.02 1.62 7.69
CA GLY A 8 1.84 1.71 6.49
C GLY A 8 2.89 2.79 6.64
N GLU A 9 3.75 2.96 5.65
CA GLU A 9 4.96 3.78 5.79
C GLU A 9 4.65 5.27 5.84
N GLY A 10 3.81 5.75 4.93
CA GLY A 10 3.63 7.15 4.67
C GLY A 10 2.19 7.58 4.41
N ARG A 11 2.08 8.80 3.90
CA ARG A 11 0.79 9.44 3.59
C ARG A 11 0.15 8.84 2.34
N THR A 12 0.94 8.33 1.40
CA THR A 12 0.45 7.62 0.21
C THR A 12 -0.31 6.37 0.60
N ASP A 13 0.27 5.52 1.46
CA ASP A 13 -0.34 4.28 1.96
C ASP A 13 -1.69 4.56 2.63
N GLN A 14 -1.72 5.60 3.46
CA GLN A 14 -2.95 6.04 4.09
C GLN A 14 -4.03 6.40 3.07
N ILE A 15 -3.69 7.15 2.02
CA ILE A 15 -4.63 7.55 0.98
C ILE A 15 -5.16 6.34 0.22
N VAL A 16 -4.28 5.44 -0.19
CA VAL A 16 -4.64 4.21 -0.89
C VAL A 16 -5.57 3.37 -0.01
N PHE A 17 -5.18 3.13 1.25
CA PHE A 17 -5.98 2.40 2.21
C PHE A 17 -7.38 3.01 2.38
N GLU A 18 -7.48 4.31 2.72
CA GLU A 18 -8.76 4.98 2.95
C GLU A 18 -9.69 4.83 1.74
N VAL A 19 -9.17 5.07 0.55
CA VAL A 19 -9.95 5.03 -0.69
C VAL A 19 -10.37 3.60 -1.05
N LEU A 20 -9.47 2.62 -0.94
CA LEU A 20 -9.80 1.23 -1.24
C LEU A 20 -10.76 0.64 -0.20
N TRP A 21 -10.55 0.92 1.09
CA TRP A 21 -11.41 0.47 2.16
C TRP A 21 -12.85 0.97 1.97
N GLU A 22 -13.05 2.26 1.70
CA GLU A 22 -14.35 2.86 1.40
C GLU A 22 -15.10 2.17 0.24
N HIS A 23 -14.38 1.54 -0.69
CA HIS A 23 -14.94 0.87 -1.88
C HIS A 23 -14.87 -0.66 -1.81
N SER A 24 -14.38 -1.22 -0.70
CA SER A 24 -14.33 -2.66 -0.46
C SER A 24 -15.62 -3.15 0.17
N SER A 25 -15.88 -4.47 0.10
CA SER A 25 -16.98 -5.09 0.85
C SER A 25 -16.78 -5.01 2.38
N ALA A 26 -15.56 -4.69 2.84
CA ALA A 26 -15.22 -4.47 4.23
C ALA A 26 -15.51 -3.04 4.73
N SER A 27 -16.02 -2.14 3.88
CA SER A 27 -16.42 -0.78 4.29
C SER A 27 -17.50 -0.76 5.38
N SER A 28 -18.33 -1.81 5.47
CA SER A 28 -19.33 -1.99 6.53
C SER A 28 -18.77 -2.65 7.79
N ALA A 29 -17.51 -3.08 7.80
CA ALA A 29 -16.88 -3.68 8.96
C ALA A 29 -16.57 -2.59 9.99
N GLU A 30 -17.46 -2.45 10.97
CA GLU A 30 -17.21 -1.66 12.18
C GLU A 30 -15.96 -2.22 12.90
N GLY A 31 -14.97 -1.37 13.14
CA GLY A 31 -13.76 -1.77 13.90
C GLY A 31 -12.46 -1.15 13.44
N PHE A 32 -12.37 -0.68 12.19
CA PHE A 32 -11.21 0.05 11.70
C PHE A 32 -10.97 1.32 12.52
N GLN A 33 -9.78 1.41 13.07
CA GLN A 33 -9.26 2.60 13.72
C GLN A 33 -8.62 3.52 12.67
N GLN A 34 -8.26 4.74 13.08
CA GLN A 34 -7.51 5.63 12.20
C GLN A 34 -6.22 4.96 11.71
N PHE A 35 -5.93 5.08 10.42
CA PHE A 35 -4.70 4.57 9.82
C PHE A 35 -3.45 5.20 10.48
N ILE A 36 -2.43 4.38 10.73
CA ILE A 36 -1.22 4.76 11.44
C ILE A 36 -0.03 4.73 10.49
N SER A 37 0.47 5.91 10.13
CA SER A 37 1.74 6.02 9.41
C SER A 37 2.90 5.79 10.38
N VAL A 38 3.79 4.85 10.05
CA VAL A 38 4.97 4.52 10.86
C VAL A 38 6.15 5.45 10.59
N ARG A 39 6.08 6.28 9.53
CA ARG A 39 7.12 7.25 9.11
C ARG A 39 8.46 6.57 8.81
N GLY A 40 8.41 5.52 8.00
CA GLY A 40 9.57 4.74 7.55
C GLY A 40 9.58 3.32 8.10
N LYS A 41 10.09 2.40 7.28
CA LYS A 41 10.09 0.95 7.50
C LYS A 41 10.63 0.47 8.84
N ASP A 42 11.65 1.13 9.37
CA ASP A 42 12.31 0.69 10.62
C ASP A 42 11.42 0.88 11.87
N ASN A 43 10.33 1.65 11.73
CA ASN A 43 9.43 1.99 12.84
C ASN A 43 8.21 1.07 12.97
N PHE A 44 8.00 0.09 12.07
CA PHE A 44 6.83 -0.81 12.17
C PHE A 44 6.78 -1.53 13.52
N ARG A 45 7.91 -2.09 13.94
CA ARG A 45 7.98 -2.89 15.18
C ARG A 45 7.55 -2.08 16.40
N SER A 46 8.19 -0.93 16.62
CA SER A 46 7.91 -0.06 17.77
C SER A 46 6.48 0.49 17.72
N LYS A 47 6.02 0.97 16.55
CA LYS A 47 4.69 1.58 16.43
C LYS A 47 3.55 0.59 16.61
N ILE A 48 3.68 -0.62 16.07
CA ILE A 48 2.67 -1.67 16.29
C ILE A 48 2.65 -2.07 17.77
N ALA A 49 3.82 -2.29 18.38
CA ALA A 49 3.89 -2.65 19.79
C ALA A 49 3.30 -1.57 20.71
N GLU A 50 3.64 -0.30 20.50
CA GLU A 50 3.09 0.84 21.24
C GLU A 50 1.56 0.93 21.13
N THR A 51 1.00 0.61 19.96
CA THR A 51 -0.44 0.73 19.68
C THR A 51 -1.25 -0.45 20.20
N VAL A 52 -0.73 -1.66 20.02
CA VAL A 52 -1.51 -2.90 20.15
C VAL A 52 -1.33 -3.54 21.53
N ARG A 53 -0.19 -3.35 22.20
CA ARG A 53 0.14 -4.10 23.42
C ARG A 53 -0.89 -3.94 24.54
N SER A 54 -1.40 -2.72 24.76
CA SER A 54 -2.44 -2.48 25.77
C SER A 54 -3.82 -3.03 25.40
N GLU A 55 -4.04 -3.36 24.13
CA GLU A 55 -5.30 -3.90 23.62
C GLU A 55 -5.35 -5.42 23.71
N LEU A 56 -4.20 -6.08 23.87
CA LEU A 56 -4.07 -7.53 24.02
C LEU A 56 -4.49 -7.95 25.43
N VAL A 57 -5.77 -8.23 25.59
CA VAL A 57 -6.35 -8.76 26.83
C VAL A 57 -7.07 -10.09 26.58
N PRO A 58 -7.11 -11.01 27.56
CA PRO A 58 -7.83 -12.27 27.42
C PRO A 58 -9.27 -12.09 26.93
N ASN A 59 -9.75 -13.07 26.16
CA ASN A 59 -11.10 -13.11 25.61
C ASN A 59 -11.46 -11.94 24.64
N ARG A 60 -10.46 -11.20 24.15
CA ARG A 60 -10.64 -10.17 23.12
C ARG A 60 -9.69 -10.39 21.96
N GLU A 61 -10.19 -10.14 20.75
CA GLU A 61 -9.38 -10.17 19.54
C GLU A 61 -8.97 -8.76 19.13
N VAL A 62 -7.69 -8.59 18.85
CA VAL A 62 -7.12 -7.43 18.17
C VAL A 62 -6.69 -7.83 16.77
N ARG A 63 -6.92 -6.95 15.80
CA ARG A 63 -6.54 -7.20 14.41
C ARG A 63 -5.60 -6.11 13.93
N VAL A 64 -4.58 -6.52 13.18
CA VAL A 64 -3.51 -5.67 12.68
C VAL A 64 -3.38 -5.90 11.18
N LEU A 65 -3.44 -4.82 10.42
CA LEU A 65 -3.21 -4.80 8.99
C LEU A 65 -1.94 -4.00 8.72
N VAL A 66 -1.00 -4.54 7.97
CA VAL A 66 0.26 -3.88 7.64
C VAL A 66 0.45 -3.86 6.14
N PHE A 67 0.75 -2.69 5.59
CA PHE A 67 1.21 -2.51 4.21
C PHE A 67 2.68 -2.11 4.24
N ARG A 68 3.55 -2.88 3.58
CA ARG A 68 5.00 -2.70 3.60
C ARG A 68 5.56 -2.70 2.17
N ASP A 69 6.34 -1.67 1.84
CA ASP A 69 7.08 -1.64 0.58
C ASP A 69 8.21 -2.69 0.60
N LEU A 70 8.65 -3.15 -0.58
CA LEU A 70 9.80 -4.03 -0.74
C LEU A 70 10.90 -3.26 -1.48
N ASP A 71 11.96 -2.90 -0.74
CA ASP A 71 13.08 -2.16 -1.29
C ASP A 71 13.99 -3.09 -2.12
N SER A 72 14.70 -2.50 -3.09
CA SER A 72 15.64 -3.23 -3.93
C SER A 72 16.70 -3.95 -3.09
N GLY A 73 16.86 -5.25 -3.33
CA GLY A 73 17.80 -6.12 -2.60
C GLY A 73 17.29 -6.63 -1.25
N GLU A 74 16.06 -6.27 -0.84
CA GLU A 74 15.40 -6.85 0.34
C GLU A 74 14.77 -8.20 0.00
N ASP A 75 14.91 -9.19 0.89
CA ASP A 75 14.29 -10.50 0.76
C ASP A 75 12.94 -10.50 1.49
N PRO A 76 11.80 -10.81 0.83
CA PRO A 76 10.48 -10.88 1.46
C PRO A 76 10.43 -11.81 2.67
N SER A 77 11.25 -12.87 2.70
CA SER A 77 11.32 -13.80 3.83
C SER A 77 11.88 -13.13 5.10
N ASN A 78 12.79 -12.16 4.97
CA ASN A 78 13.31 -11.39 6.11
C ASN A 78 12.25 -10.44 6.66
N ILE A 79 11.44 -9.80 5.80
CA ILE A 79 10.30 -8.98 6.23
C ILE A 79 9.30 -9.87 6.98
N MET A 80 8.90 -11.00 6.40
CA MET A 80 7.99 -11.97 7.02
C MET A 80 8.51 -12.43 8.39
N GLN A 81 9.81 -12.77 8.47
CA GLN A 81 10.48 -13.15 9.70
C GLN A 81 10.38 -12.05 10.78
N SER A 82 10.67 -10.80 10.41
CA SER A 82 10.59 -9.67 11.33
C SER A 82 9.18 -9.47 11.91
N PHE A 83 8.13 -9.63 11.10
CA PHE A 83 6.74 -9.53 11.58
C PHE A 83 6.32 -10.74 12.42
N ARG A 84 6.84 -11.94 12.10
CA ARG A 84 6.63 -13.12 12.94
C ARG A 84 7.25 -12.93 14.34
N ASP A 85 8.48 -12.42 14.40
CA ASP A 85 9.17 -12.16 15.66
C ASP A 85 8.47 -11.07 16.49
N LEU A 86 7.90 -10.05 15.82
CA LEU A 86 7.04 -9.06 16.48
C LEU A 86 5.78 -9.69 17.06
N VAL A 87 5.11 -10.60 16.34
CA VAL A 87 3.91 -11.29 16.85
C VAL A 87 4.27 -12.14 18.07
N TRP A 88 5.38 -12.86 18.03
CA TRP A 88 5.86 -13.65 19.16
C TRP A 88 6.18 -12.77 20.36
N GLU A 89 6.84 -11.64 20.14
CA GLU A 89 7.10 -10.64 21.20
C GLU A 89 5.81 -10.10 21.82
N LEU A 90 4.79 -9.81 20.99
CA LEU A 90 3.50 -9.31 21.46
C LEU A 90 2.74 -10.33 22.31
N LEU A 91 2.93 -11.62 22.06
CA LEU A 91 2.20 -12.70 22.72
C LEU A 91 3.03 -13.49 23.73
N ASP A 92 4.27 -13.05 24.01
CA ASP A 92 5.23 -13.76 24.85
C ASP A 92 4.72 -13.97 26.28
N GLU A 93 3.97 -13.01 26.84
CA GLU A 93 3.35 -13.11 28.17
C GLU A 93 2.44 -14.34 28.30
N TRP A 94 1.86 -14.81 27.19
CA TRP A 94 1.00 -15.99 27.13
C TRP A 94 1.72 -17.22 26.57
N GLY A 95 3.01 -17.13 26.23
CA GLY A 95 3.82 -18.22 25.67
C GLY A 95 3.34 -18.68 24.29
N LEU A 96 2.74 -17.79 23.49
CA LEU A 96 2.15 -18.12 22.19
C LEU A 96 3.08 -17.75 21.03
N GLN A 97 3.22 -18.68 20.08
CA GLN A 97 4.06 -18.49 18.89
C GLN A 97 3.31 -18.93 17.63
N PRO A 98 2.23 -18.22 17.25
CA PRO A 98 1.48 -18.56 16.05
C PRO A 98 2.35 -18.41 14.79
N GLY A 99 2.02 -19.20 13.76
CA GLY A 99 2.69 -19.13 12.46
C GLY A 99 2.15 -17.98 11.61
N LEU A 100 3.03 -17.44 10.76
CA LEU A 100 2.69 -16.49 9.71
C LEU A 100 2.80 -17.21 8.36
N GLN A 101 1.72 -17.24 7.57
CA GLN A 101 1.64 -18.01 6.32
C GLN A 101 1.10 -17.16 5.18
N ALA A 102 1.61 -17.37 3.97
CA ALA A 102 1.09 -16.70 2.79
C ALA A 102 -0.32 -17.19 2.45
N LEU A 103 -1.16 -16.29 1.93
CA LEU A 103 -2.47 -16.62 1.40
C LEU A 103 -2.30 -17.29 0.03
N ASN A 104 -2.90 -18.46 -0.16
CA ASN A 104 -2.74 -19.24 -1.40
C ASN A 104 -3.09 -18.45 -2.68
N SER A 105 -4.05 -17.54 -2.61
CA SER A 105 -4.47 -16.72 -3.76
C SER A 105 -3.61 -15.47 -3.98
N HIS A 106 -2.85 -15.05 -2.96
CA HIS A 106 -2.04 -13.82 -2.96
C HIS A 106 -0.75 -14.08 -2.17
N PRO A 107 0.31 -14.58 -2.82
CA PRO A 107 1.53 -15.01 -2.13
C PRO A 107 2.28 -13.86 -1.42
N ASN A 108 1.96 -12.62 -1.76
CA ASN A 108 2.48 -11.40 -1.13
C ASN A 108 1.62 -10.91 0.05
N VAL A 109 0.58 -11.64 0.44
CA VAL A 109 -0.27 -11.39 1.62
C VAL A 109 -0.09 -12.52 2.62
N TYR A 110 0.34 -12.21 3.83
CA TYR A 110 0.63 -13.16 4.89
C TYR A 110 -0.33 -12.99 6.06
N VAL A 111 -0.79 -14.10 6.62
CA VAL A 111 -1.79 -14.12 7.69
C VAL A 111 -1.25 -14.91 8.87
N CYS A 112 -1.38 -14.33 10.06
CA CYS A 112 -1.17 -14.98 11.34
C CYS A 112 -2.48 -14.86 12.13
N THR A 113 -2.95 -15.97 12.70
CA THR A 113 -4.18 -16.01 13.50
C THR A 113 -3.93 -16.75 14.79
N GLN A 114 -4.15 -16.07 15.90
CA GLN A 114 -4.24 -16.62 17.25
C GLN A 114 -5.66 -16.34 17.76
N PRO A 115 -6.51 -17.36 17.96
CA PRO A 115 -7.85 -17.15 18.49
C PRO A 115 -7.81 -16.73 19.97
N PRO A 116 -8.77 -15.89 20.42
CA PRO A 116 -8.91 -15.57 21.84
C PRO A 116 -9.42 -16.76 22.66
N SER A 117 -9.06 -16.80 23.93
CA SER A 117 -9.62 -17.72 24.92
C SER A 117 -9.87 -17.00 26.25
N GLU A 118 -10.44 -17.67 27.24
CA GLU A 118 -10.59 -17.12 28.60
C GLU A 118 -9.24 -16.71 29.24
N ARG A 119 -8.12 -17.28 28.77
CA ARG A 119 -6.78 -17.06 29.34
C ARG A 119 -5.82 -16.33 28.41
N THR A 120 -6.17 -16.18 27.14
CA THR A 120 -5.26 -15.64 26.12
C THR A 120 -5.97 -14.62 25.22
N PRO A 121 -5.28 -13.57 24.78
CA PRO A 121 -5.82 -12.66 23.79
C PRO A 121 -5.92 -13.35 22.42
N GLY A 122 -6.77 -12.81 21.57
CA GLY A 122 -6.78 -13.08 20.15
C GLY A 122 -5.96 -12.05 19.41
N LEU A 123 -5.17 -12.49 18.43
CA LEU A 123 -4.43 -11.61 17.54
C LEU A 123 -4.54 -12.14 16.11
N ARG A 124 -5.02 -11.29 15.22
CA ARG A 124 -4.97 -11.52 13.77
C ARG A 124 -4.07 -10.48 13.13
N LEU A 125 -2.98 -10.92 12.53
CA LEU A 125 -2.10 -10.03 11.76
C LEU A 125 -2.18 -10.40 10.28
N VAL A 126 -2.42 -9.40 9.43
CA VAL A 126 -2.34 -9.49 7.98
C VAL A 126 -1.24 -8.55 7.51
N LEU A 127 -0.22 -9.11 6.89
CA LEU A 127 0.91 -8.39 6.29
C LEU A 127 0.78 -8.46 4.78
N HIS A 128 0.62 -7.30 4.14
CA HIS A 128 0.79 -7.13 2.71
C HIS A 128 2.20 -6.60 2.45
N ILE A 129 2.94 -7.30 1.59
CA ILE A 129 4.20 -6.84 1.03
C ILE A 129 3.92 -6.41 -0.41
N ALA A 130 4.39 -5.23 -0.81
CA ALA A 130 4.24 -4.73 -2.15
C ALA A 130 4.89 -5.67 -3.18
N ASP A 131 4.14 -5.96 -4.24
CA ASP A 131 4.52 -6.87 -5.31
C ASP A 131 4.05 -6.32 -6.66
N LEU A 132 4.99 -5.81 -7.45
CA LEU A 132 4.73 -5.26 -8.78
C LEU A 132 4.69 -6.30 -9.88
N ASP A 133 5.21 -7.52 -9.65
CA ASP A 133 5.09 -8.60 -10.62
C ASP A 133 3.61 -9.02 -10.80
N ALA A 134 2.79 -8.77 -9.77
CA ALA A 134 1.34 -8.95 -9.82
C ALA A 134 0.59 -7.83 -10.57
N VAL A 135 1.27 -6.74 -10.94
CA VAL A 135 0.66 -5.58 -11.61
C VAL A 135 0.89 -5.69 -13.13
N PRO A 136 -0.17 -5.88 -13.94
CA PRO A 136 -0.01 -6.08 -15.37
C PRO A 136 0.45 -4.80 -16.08
N ASP A 137 1.29 -4.98 -17.11
CA ASP A 137 1.62 -3.99 -18.14
C ASP A 137 2.21 -2.66 -17.64
N LEU A 138 2.95 -2.65 -16.52
CA LEU A 138 3.67 -1.45 -16.09
C LEU A 138 4.79 -1.13 -17.12
N PRO A 139 4.74 0.03 -17.82
CA PRO A 139 5.62 0.31 -18.95
C PRO A 139 7.02 0.78 -18.54
N VAL A 140 7.36 0.68 -17.25
CA VAL A 140 8.62 1.14 -16.68
C VAL A 140 9.18 0.06 -15.76
N GLN A 141 10.50 -0.14 -15.78
CA GLN A 141 11.18 -1.02 -14.83
C GLN A 141 11.51 -0.20 -13.58
N LEU A 142 10.98 -0.63 -12.44
CA LEU A 142 11.21 0.01 -11.14
C LEU A 142 12.07 -0.92 -10.27
N LEU A 143 13.00 -0.34 -9.52
CA LEU A 143 13.89 -1.11 -8.65
C LEU A 143 13.23 -1.56 -7.34
N ASN A 144 12.25 -0.79 -6.85
CA ASN A 144 11.52 -1.04 -5.62
C ASN A 144 10.08 -1.41 -5.94
N HIS A 145 9.47 -2.26 -5.13
CA HIS A 145 8.03 -2.51 -5.19
C HIS A 145 7.38 -1.70 -4.08
N THR A 146 6.59 -0.69 -4.46
CA THR A 146 6.07 0.29 -3.50
C THR A 146 4.60 0.61 -3.74
N THR A 147 3.93 1.17 -2.74
CA THR A 147 2.59 1.78 -2.90
C THR A 147 2.55 2.85 -4.00
N ASP A 148 3.59 3.67 -4.11
CA ASP A 148 3.73 4.72 -5.12
C ASP A 148 3.77 4.11 -6.54
N ALA A 149 4.37 2.93 -6.71
CA ALA A 149 4.37 2.20 -7.99
C ALA A 149 2.98 1.64 -8.37
N TYR A 150 2.18 1.14 -7.42
CA TYR A 150 0.77 0.79 -7.68
C TYR A 150 -0.02 2.02 -8.16
N LEU A 151 0.22 3.18 -7.55
CA LEU A 151 -0.40 4.43 -7.97
C LEU A 151 0.04 4.89 -9.36
N LEU A 152 1.31 4.70 -9.71
CA LEU A 152 1.80 4.96 -11.04
C LEU A 152 1.12 4.05 -12.05
N ALA A 153 1.04 2.75 -11.78
CA ALA A 153 0.39 1.77 -12.66
C ALA A 153 -1.06 2.15 -12.96
N ILE A 154 -1.86 2.41 -11.92
CA ILE A 154 -3.26 2.83 -12.13
C ILE A 154 -3.35 4.22 -12.76
N GLY A 155 -2.39 5.11 -12.51
CA GLY A 155 -2.33 6.43 -13.10
C GLY A 155 -2.09 6.41 -14.60
N LEU A 156 -1.33 5.41 -15.07
CA LEU A 156 -0.97 5.24 -16.47
C LEU A 156 -2.03 4.50 -17.30
N THR A 157 -3.13 4.03 -16.70
CA THR A 157 -4.21 3.41 -17.46
C THR A 157 -4.93 4.44 -18.33
N GLU A 158 -5.45 3.99 -19.48
CA GLU A 158 -6.15 4.86 -20.42
C GLU A 158 -7.33 5.62 -19.78
N PRO A 159 -8.19 5.00 -18.95
CA PRO A 159 -9.29 5.71 -18.30
C PRO A 159 -8.84 6.90 -17.44
N VAL A 160 -7.69 6.79 -16.77
CA VAL A 160 -7.14 7.86 -15.92
C VAL A 160 -6.41 8.90 -16.76
N LEU A 161 -5.49 8.47 -17.63
CA LEU A 161 -4.72 9.38 -18.50
C LEU A 161 -5.61 10.21 -19.40
N ASN A 162 -6.68 9.64 -19.96
CA ASN A 162 -7.62 10.37 -20.81
C ASN A 162 -8.25 11.57 -20.09
N ARG A 163 -8.48 11.48 -18.78
CA ARG A 163 -9.02 12.61 -18.00
C ARG A 163 -8.00 13.72 -17.75
N PHE A 164 -6.73 13.37 -17.68
CA PHE A 164 -5.67 14.38 -17.63
C PHE A 164 -5.41 15.00 -19.00
N ALA A 165 -5.32 14.17 -20.04
CA ALA A 165 -5.08 14.56 -21.42
C ALA A 165 -6.11 15.57 -21.93
N ASN A 166 -7.41 15.27 -21.77
CA ASN A 166 -8.49 16.16 -22.19
C ASN A 166 -8.44 17.54 -21.50
N ARG A 167 -8.00 17.60 -20.24
CA ARG A 167 -7.91 18.87 -19.49
C ARG A 167 -6.84 19.81 -20.04
N ILE A 168 -5.78 19.26 -20.64
CA ILE A 168 -4.64 20.03 -21.13
C ILE A 168 -4.57 20.09 -22.66
N GLY A 169 -5.59 19.58 -23.37
CA GLY A 169 -5.59 19.52 -24.83
C GLY A 169 -4.53 18.59 -25.42
N SER A 170 -4.27 17.46 -24.75
CA SER A 170 -3.30 16.43 -25.18
C SER A 170 -3.99 15.08 -25.40
N THR A 171 -3.22 14.05 -25.76
CA THR A 171 -3.70 12.66 -25.87
C THR A 171 -3.14 11.78 -24.74
N PRO A 172 -3.85 10.71 -24.33
CA PRO A 172 -3.36 9.75 -23.34
C PRO A 172 -1.98 9.19 -23.70
N GLN A 173 -1.77 8.85 -24.97
CA GLN A 173 -0.51 8.29 -25.48
C GLN A 173 0.64 9.30 -25.38
N SER A 174 0.37 10.58 -25.67
CA SER A 174 1.36 11.65 -25.55
C SER A 174 1.76 11.87 -24.09
N LEU A 175 0.80 11.85 -23.17
CA LEU A 175 1.07 11.94 -21.73
C LEU A 175 1.84 10.72 -21.21
N SER A 176 1.40 9.52 -21.54
CA SER A 176 2.08 8.29 -21.15
C SER A 176 3.54 8.31 -21.61
N ARG A 177 3.80 8.63 -22.89
CA ARG A 177 5.17 8.75 -23.43
C ARG A 177 5.97 9.86 -22.76
N LEU A 178 5.35 10.99 -22.42
CA LEU A 178 6.02 12.09 -21.73
C LEU A 178 6.52 11.65 -20.34
N ILE A 179 5.67 10.94 -19.59
CA ILE A 179 5.94 10.49 -18.22
C ILE A 179 6.94 9.33 -18.19
N THR A 180 6.77 8.35 -19.08
CA THR A 180 7.52 7.08 -19.04
C THR A 180 8.82 7.11 -19.82
N ASN A 181 8.97 8.04 -20.78
CA ASN A 181 10.11 8.05 -21.70
C ASN A 181 10.76 9.42 -21.83
N ALA A 182 10.02 10.45 -22.26
CA ALA A 182 10.65 11.71 -22.66
C ALA A 182 11.27 12.49 -21.48
N LEU A 183 10.57 12.59 -20.34
CA LEU A 183 11.14 13.20 -19.13
C LEU A 183 12.29 12.37 -18.53
N PRO A 184 12.15 11.05 -18.32
CA PRO A 184 13.27 10.22 -17.86
C PRO A 184 14.51 10.30 -18.76
N SER A 185 14.33 10.27 -20.08
CA SER A 185 15.43 10.36 -21.04
C SER A 185 16.16 11.70 -20.96
N ALA A 186 15.42 12.80 -20.83
CA ALA A 186 16.01 14.14 -20.67
C ALA A 186 16.82 14.25 -19.36
N MET A 187 16.33 13.67 -18.26
CA MET A 187 17.06 13.67 -16.99
C MET A 187 18.33 12.81 -17.06
N THR A 188 18.23 11.64 -17.70
CA THR A 188 19.37 10.72 -17.86
C THR A 188 20.49 11.33 -18.70
N GLN A 189 20.15 12.13 -19.72
CA GLN A 189 21.14 12.87 -20.53
C GLN A 189 21.95 13.88 -19.69
N GLU A 190 21.38 14.38 -18.60
CA GLU A 190 22.03 15.27 -17.65
C GLU A 190 22.68 14.52 -16.47
N ASN A 191 22.85 13.19 -16.58
CA ASN A 191 23.38 12.31 -15.53
C ASN A 191 22.56 12.29 -14.23
N ILE A 192 21.26 12.58 -14.32
CA ILE A 192 20.33 12.45 -13.20
C ILE A 192 19.69 11.06 -13.28
N VAL A 193 19.89 10.25 -12.23
CA VAL A 193 19.30 8.91 -12.10
C VAL A 193 17.77 9.05 -12.01
N PHE A 194 17.05 8.23 -12.79
CA PHE A 194 15.59 8.25 -12.88
C PHE A 194 15.06 6.82 -12.88
N ASP A 195 15.19 6.13 -11.75
CA ASP A 195 14.86 4.71 -11.59
C ASP A 195 13.92 4.44 -10.39
N GLN A 196 13.48 5.49 -9.70
CA GLN A 196 12.56 5.41 -8.58
C GLN A 196 11.13 5.74 -9.02
N ASP A 197 10.18 4.98 -8.51
CA ASP A 197 8.74 5.22 -8.54
C ASP A 197 8.34 6.68 -8.23
N LYS A 198 8.99 7.29 -7.23
CA LYS A 198 8.76 8.70 -6.83
C LYS A 198 9.15 9.69 -7.91
N ASP A 199 10.16 9.38 -8.72
CA ASP A 199 10.58 10.23 -9.83
C ASP A 199 9.55 10.19 -10.95
N TYR A 200 9.04 9.00 -11.27
CA TYR A 200 7.95 8.85 -12.24
C TYR A 200 6.65 9.53 -11.79
N LEU A 201 6.29 9.46 -10.51
CA LEU A 201 5.15 10.23 -9.97
C LEU A 201 5.39 11.75 -10.02
N ALA A 202 6.63 12.20 -9.83
CA ALA A 202 6.99 13.62 -10.00
C ALA A 202 6.90 14.05 -11.48
N ALA A 203 7.35 13.22 -12.42
CA ALA A 203 7.15 13.45 -13.85
C ALA A 203 5.66 13.47 -14.21
N TYR A 204 4.86 12.59 -13.61
CA TYR A 204 3.40 12.59 -13.75
C TYR A 204 2.83 13.94 -13.33
N LEU A 205 3.14 14.41 -12.12
CA LEU A 205 2.73 15.74 -11.61
C LEU A 205 3.07 16.87 -12.59
N CYS A 206 4.32 16.90 -13.07
CA CYS A 206 4.80 17.92 -14.01
C CYS A 206 4.02 17.89 -15.33
N ALA A 207 3.81 16.69 -15.90
CA ALA A 207 3.12 16.49 -17.17
C ALA A 207 1.66 16.94 -17.13
N VAL A 208 0.98 16.79 -15.99
CA VAL A 208 -0.45 17.10 -15.84
C VAL A 208 -0.75 18.55 -15.38
N ARG A 209 0.26 19.43 -15.38
CA ARG A 209 0.15 20.87 -15.06
C ARG A 209 -0.38 21.19 -13.65
N PHE A 210 0.00 20.42 -12.63
CA PHE A 210 -0.07 20.93 -11.25
C PHE A 210 1.20 21.77 -10.99
N TRP A 211 1.12 23.08 -11.22
CA TRP A 211 2.23 24.01 -10.94
C TRP A 211 2.41 24.15 -9.41
N VAL A 212 3.63 23.91 -8.95
CA VAL A 212 3.99 23.47 -7.58
C VAL A 212 4.23 24.65 -6.64
N VAL A 213 3.68 24.60 -5.41
CA VAL A 213 4.12 25.41 -4.26
C VAL A 213 4.58 24.51 -3.08
N HIS A 214 4.00 23.31 -2.87
CA HIS A 214 4.47 22.33 -1.87
C HIS A 214 4.38 20.86 -2.37
N ARG A 215 5.53 20.18 -2.55
CA ARG A 215 5.67 18.87 -3.22
C ARG A 215 4.91 17.71 -2.53
N THR A 216 4.95 17.62 -1.21
CA THR A 216 4.40 16.48 -0.44
C THR A 216 2.88 16.50 -0.34
N GLU A 217 2.28 17.69 -0.13
CA GLU A 217 0.82 17.86 -0.10
C GLU A 217 0.20 17.63 -1.49
N GLU A 218 0.90 18.04 -2.54
CA GLU A 218 0.45 17.86 -3.92
C GLU A 218 0.62 16.41 -4.40
N GLN A 219 1.62 15.65 -3.95
CA GLN A 219 1.69 14.20 -4.21
C GLN A 219 0.49 13.48 -3.59
N ALA A 220 0.17 13.78 -2.32
CA ALA A 220 -1.01 13.25 -1.65
C ALA A 220 -2.32 13.63 -2.39
N ARG A 221 -2.41 14.86 -2.87
CA ARG A 221 -3.55 15.33 -3.67
C ARG A 221 -3.65 14.60 -5.01
N LEU A 222 -2.53 14.42 -5.71
CA LEU A 222 -2.49 13.69 -6.98
C LEU A 222 -2.91 12.24 -6.78
N ALA A 223 -2.38 11.54 -5.77
CA ALA A 223 -2.76 10.18 -5.44
C ALA A 223 -4.29 10.05 -5.28
N ARG A 224 -4.92 10.96 -4.52
CA ARG A 224 -6.39 11.00 -4.38
C ARG A 224 -7.10 11.25 -5.71
N ILE A 225 -6.59 12.14 -6.56
CA ILE A 225 -7.19 12.42 -7.87
C ILE A 225 -7.09 11.22 -8.81
N ILE A 226 -5.92 10.56 -8.86
CA ILE A 226 -5.69 9.35 -9.64
C ILE A 226 -6.68 8.27 -9.21
N LEU A 227 -6.72 7.93 -7.92
CA LEU A 227 -7.61 6.88 -7.40
C LEU A 227 -9.09 7.21 -7.63
N LYS A 228 -9.53 8.44 -7.36
CA LYS A 228 -10.93 8.84 -7.59
C LYS A 228 -11.32 8.74 -9.06
N ARG A 229 -10.42 9.06 -9.99
CA ARG A 229 -10.67 8.89 -11.43
C ARG A 229 -10.70 7.43 -11.82
N ALA A 230 -9.76 6.63 -11.30
CA ALA A 230 -9.71 5.20 -11.55
C ALA A 230 -10.99 4.51 -11.06
N LEU A 231 -11.42 4.77 -9.83
CA LEU A 231 -12.67 4.25 -9.28
C LEU A 231 -13.93 4.71 -10.02
N LYS A 232 -13.90 5.88 -10.66
CA LYS A 232 -15.04 6.40 -11.42
C LYS A 232 -15.08 5.86 -12.86
N TYR A 233 -13.93 5.63 -13.48
CA TYR A 233 -13.84 5.40 -14.93
C TYR A 233 -13.17 4.07 -15.33
N GLY A 234 -12.53 3.37 -14.41
CA GLY A 234 -11.76 2.13 -14.63
C GLY A 234 -11.75 1.24 -13.37
N GLN A 235 -12.93 0.89 -12.85
CA GLN A 235 -13.06 0.10 -11.62
C GLN A 235 -12.36 -1.26 -11.70
N GLU A 236 -12.43 -1.92 -12.86
CA GLU A 236 -11.75 -3.20 -13.08
C GLU A 236 -10.23 -3.05 -13.04
N ASP A 237 -9.69 -1.94 -13.53
CA ASP A 237 -8.26 -1.65 -13.42
C ASP A 237 -7.84 -1.51 -11.96
N VAL A 238 -8.65 -0.82 -11.14
CA VAL A 238 -8.39 -0.69 -9.70
C VAL A 238 -8.41 -2.07 -9.03
N ARG A 239 -9.41 -2.90 -9.32
CA ARG A 239 -9.49 -4.27 -8.78
C ARG A 239 -8.31 -5.13 -9.19
N THR A 240 -7.80 -4.93 -10.40
CA THR A 240 -6.68 -5.68 -10.94
C THR A 240 -5.36 -5.22 -10.33
N VAL A 241 -5.07 -3.92 -10.38
CA VAL A 241 -3.82 -3.33 -9.87
C VAL A 241 -3.72 -3.49 -8.34
N PHE A 242 -4.80 -3.19 -7.61
CA PHE A 242 -4.80 -3.26 -6.14
C PHE A 242 -5.38 -4.58 -5.60
N ARG A 243 -5.36 -5.66 -6.39
CA ARG A 243 -5.97 -6.95 -6.01
C ARG A 243 -5.47 -7.46 -4.65
N SER A 244 -4.16 -7.45 -4.44
CA SER A 244 -3.55 -7.92 -3.19
C SER A 244 -3.80 -6.98 -2.01
N TRP A 245 -3.90 -5.67 -2.24
CA TRP A 245 -4.33 -4.69 -1.24
C TRP A 245 -5.75 -4.94 -0.77
N ILE A 246 -6.69 -5.10 -1.71
CA ILE A 246 -8.10 -5.39 -1.41
C ILE A 246 -8.21 -6.71 -0.65
N ALA A 247 -7.49 -7.75 -1.11
CA ALA A 247 -7.46 -9.04 -0.42
C ALA A 247 -6.97 -8.91 1.03
N ALA A 248 -5.94 -8.10 1.30
CA ALA A 248 -5.46 -7.88 2.67
C ALA A 248 -6.48 -7.15 3.56
N ILE A 249 -7.16 -6.13 3.03
CA ILE A 249 -8.23 -5.39 3.73
C ILE A 249 -9.41 -6.32 4.06
N GLU A 250 -9.83 -7.14 3.11
CA GLU A 250 -10.90 -8.12 3.32
C GLU A 250 -10.48 -9.21 4.31
N GLU A 251 -9.24 -9.71 4.20
CA GLU A 251 -8.73 -10.79 5.03
C GLU A 251 -8.64 -10.36 6.51
N VAL A 252 -8.18 -9.15 6.83
CA VAL A 252 -8.17 -8.67 8.22
C VAL A 252 -9.58 -8.47 8.79
N SER A 253 -10.58 -8.29 7.92
CA SER A 253 -11.97 -8.04 8.31
C SER A 253 -12.77 -9.32 8.57
N ARG A 254 -12.26 -10.49 8.18
CA ARG A 254 -12.80 -11.82 8.56
C ARG A 254 -12.55 -12.07 10.04
#